data_AF-A0A6A7MGD6-F1
#
_entry.id   AF-A0A6A7MGD6-F1
#
_cell.length_a   1.000
_cell.length_b   1.000
_cell.length_c   1.000
_cell.angle_alpha   90.00
_cell.angle_beta   90.00
_cell.angle_gamma   90.00
#
_symmetry.space_group_name_H-M   'P 1'
#
loop_
_entity.id
_entity.type
_entity.pdbx_description
1 polymer ?
#
loop_
_entity_poly.entity_id
_entity_poly.type
_entity_poly.pdbx_seq_one_letter_code
_entity_poly.pdbx_strand_id
1 'polypeptide(L)' 'MTDKEATMTDDEIAFRAAINVLRDTLESRRMPSGLPLAPDAAELHERAAWHLEMLLRRAAGAPQPQPIGGKDQA' A
#
# COMPACT_ATOMS: atom_id res chain seq x y z
N MET A 1 6.40 -2.40 -33.41
CA MET A 1 5.03 -2.32 -32.87
C MET A 1 5.15 -2.70 -31.41
N THR A 2 4.88 -1.75 -30.53
CA THR A 2 5.30 -1.79 -29.12
C THR A 2 4.18 -2.39 -28.29
N ASP A 3 4.02 -3.71 -28.33
CA ASP A 3 3.02 -4.47 -27.56
C ASP A 3 3.32 -4.53 -26.05
N LYS A 4 3.87 -3.46 -25.48
CA LYS A 4 4.37 -3.47 -24.09
C LYS A 4 4.12 -2.16 -23.33
N GLU A 5 3.05 -1.46 -23.66
CA GLU A 5 2.30 -0.78 -22.60
C GLU A 5 1.18 -1.73 -22.23
N ALA A 6 1.44 -2.62 -21.28
CA ALA A 6 0.35 -3.27 -20.57
C ALA A 6 -0.48 -2.13 -19.97
N THR A 7 -1.61 -1.81 -20.59
CA THR A 7 -2.49 -0.74 -20.14
C THR A 7 -2.85 -1.07 -18.71
N MET A 8 -2.25 -0.33 -17.78
CA MET A 8 -2.59 -0.39 -16.37
C MET A 8 -4.09 -0.24 -16.24
N THR A 9 -4.74 -1.17 -15.54
CA THR A 9 -6.18 -1.04 -15.32
C THR A 9 -6.44 0.19 -14.45
N ASP A 10 -7.61 0.82 -14.60
CA ASP A 10 -8.01 1.94 -13.75
C ASP A 10 -7.95 1.57 -12.25
N ASP A 11 -8.26 0.31 -11.92
CA ASP A 11 -8.12 -0.24 -10.57
C ASP A 11 -6.65 -0.27 -10.10
N GLU A 12 -5.71 -0.69 -10.94
CA GLU A 12 -4.28 -0.68 -10.58
C GLU A 12 -3.78 0.75 -10.32
N ILE A 13 -4.21 1.70 -11.15
CA ILE A 13 -3.88 3.12 -10.98
C ILE A 13 -4.47 3.63 -9.66
N ALA A 14 -5.74 3.34 -9.39
CA ALA A 14 -6.42 3.74 -8.16
C ALA A 14 -5.75 3.15 -6.91
N PHE A 15 -5.41 1.86 -6.93
CA PHE A 15 -4.71 1.22 -5.81
C PHE A 15 -3.34 1.84 -5.56
N ARG A 16 -2.54 2.06 -6.61
CA ARG A 16 -1.22 2.68 -6.48
C ARG A 16 -1.32 4.10 -5.94
N ALA A 17 -2.28 4.90 -6.42
CA ALA A 17 -2.51 6.25 -5.92
C ALA A 17 -2.87 6.25 -4.43
N ALA A 18 -3.81 5.39 -4.02
CA ALA A 18 -4.23 5.26 -2.63
C ALA A 18 -3.06 4.83 -1.71
N ILE A 19 -2.30 3.81 -2.12
CA ILE A 19 -1.12 3.35 -1.36
C ILE A 19 -0.10 4.47 -1.18
N ASN A 20 0.19 5.23 -2.24
CA ASN A 20 1.15 6.33 -2.17
C ASN A 20 0.70 7.42 -1.19
N VAL A 21 -0.57 7.81 -1.19
CA VAL A 21 -1.10 8.80 -0.24
C VAL A 21 -0.99 8.30 1.21
N LEU A 22 -1.30 7.03 1.45
CA LEU A 22 -1.18 6.45 2.79
C LEU A 22 0.27 6.43 3.28
N ARG A 23 1.22 6.07 2.42
CA ARG A 23 2.65 6.06 2.73
C ARG A 23 3.20 7.47 2.94
N ASP A 24 2.84 8.42 2.08
CA ASP A 24 3.24 9.83 2.22
C ASP A 24 2.71 10.44 3.53
N THR A 25 1.48 10.07 3.93
CA THR A 25 0.92 10.46 5.23
C THR A 25 1.75 9.92 6.41
N LEU A 26 2.20 8.68 6.32
CA LEU A 26 3.05 8.04 7.35
C LEU A 26 4.46 8.66 7.40
N GLU A 27 5.06 8.91 6.24
CA GLU A 27 6.40 9.47 6.10
C GLU A 27 6.44 10.93 6.57
N SER A 28 5.47 11.74 6.15
CA SER A 28 5.37 13.16 6.54
C SER A 28 4.81 13.36 7.95
N ARG A 29 4.22 12.31 8.55
CA ARG A 29 3.45 12.38 9.80
C ARG A 29 2.34 13.43 9.76
N ARG A 30 1.78 13.68 8.58
CA ARG A 30 0.69 14.64 8.36
C ARG A 30 -0.37 14.05 7.44
N MET A 31 -1.62 14.27 7.80
CA MET A 31 -2.76 13.98 6.95
C MET A 31 -2.74 14.87 5.70
N PRO A 32 -3.38 14.47 4.59
CA PRO A 32 -3.50 15.30 3.38
C PRO A 32 -4.16 16.67 3.62
N SER A 33 -4.95 16.80 4.69
CA SER A 33 -5.53 18.08 5.13
C SER A 33 -4.50 19.03 5.78
N GLY A 34 -3.27 18.58 6.01
CA GLY A 34 -2.19 19.31 6.67
C GLY A 34 -2.13 19.10 8.20
N LEU A 35 -3.13 18.44 8.79
CA LEU A 35 -3.17 18.14 10.22
C LEU A 35 -2.13 17.09 10.62
N PRO A 36 -1.57 17.14 11.84
CA PRO A 36 -0.69 16.09 12.35
C PRO A 36 -1.38 14.72 12.33
N LEU A 37 -0.64 13.68 11.96
CA LEU A 37 -1.11 12.31 12.01
C LEU A 37 -1.11 11.81 13.45
N ALA A 38 -2.28 11.41 13.96
CA ALA A 38 -2.38 10.80 15.28
C ALA A 38 -1.75 9.38 15.29
N PRO A 39 -1.19 8.90 16.41
CA PRO A 39 -0.52 7.60 16.46
C PRO A 39 -1.42 6.40 16.11
N ASP A 40 -2.67 6.42 16.54
CA ASP A 40 -3.70 5.41 16.22
C ASP A 40 -4.07 5.43 14.73
N ALA A 41 -4.18 6.62 14.16
CA ALA A 41 -4.35 6.80 12.73
C ALA A 41 -3.13 6.30 11.95
N ALA A 42 -1.91 6.47 12.45
CA ALA A 42 -0.71 5.92 11.79
C ALA A 42 -0.77 4.38 11.67
N GLU A 43 -1.14 3.67 12.72
CA GLU A 43 -1.28 2.20 12.67
C GLU A 43 -2.41 1.77 11.70
N LEU A 44 -3.50 2.54 11.64
CA LEU A 44 -4.57 2.30 10.66
C LEU A 44 -4.07 2.50 9.22
N HIS A 45 -3.34 3.58 8.96
CA HIS A 45 -2.81 3.90 7.63
C HIS A 45 -1.80 2.85 7.16
N GLU A 46 -0.95 2.35 8.05
CA GLU A 46 0.00 1.27 7.75
C GLU A 46 -0.72 -0.03 7.37
N ARG A 47 -1.71 -0.44 8.17
CA ARG A 47 -2.52 -1.62 7.88
C ARG A 47 -3.30 -1.49 6.57
N ALA A 48 -3.85 -0.30 6.30
CA ALA A 48 -4.57 -0.02 5.07
C ALA A 48 -3.64 -0.09 3.85
N ALA A 49 -2.46 0.52 3.91
CA ALA A 49 -1.48 0.50 2.83
C ALA A 49 -1.05 -0.94 2.51
N TRP A 50 -0.77 -1.74 3.54
CA TRP A 50 -0.43 -3.15 3.40
C TRP A 50 -1.57 -3.95 2.76
N HIS A 51 -2.81 -3.75 3.22
CA HIS A 51 -3.96 -4.47 2.68
C HIS A 51 -4.23 -4.13 1.20
N LEU A 52 -4.11 -2.86 0.82
CA LEU A 52 -4.27 -2.43 -0.57
C LEU A 52 -3.15 -2.99 -1.47
N GLU A 53 -1.91 -3.06 -0.98
CA GLU A 53 -0.81 -3.69 -1.70
C GLU A 53 -1.10 -5.18 -1.94
N MET A 54 -1.66 -5.87 -0.95
CA MET A 54 -2.07 -7.27 -1.07
C MET A 54 -3.16 -7.48 -2.13
N LEU A 55 -4.16 -6.60 -2.16
CA LEU A 55 -5.22 -6.65 -3.18
C LEU A 55 -4.67 -6.38 -4.58
N LEU A 56 -3.78 -5.39 -4.71
CA LEU A 56 -3.13 -5.07 -5.98
C LEU A 56 -2.30 -6.25 -6.52
N ARG A 57 -1.52 -6.90 -5.65
CA ARG A 57 -0.74 -8.10 -6.01
C ARG A 57 -1.63 -9.27 -6.41
N ARG A 58 -2.73 -9.48 -5.69
CA ARG A 58 -3.71 -10.55 -6.01
C ARG A 58 -4.37 -10.29 -7.37
N ALA A 59 -4.72 -9.05 -7.68
CA ALA A 59 -5.26 -8.66 -8.97
C ALA A 59 -4.25 -8.88 -10.11
N ALA A 60 -2.96 -8.65 -9.84
CA ALA A 60 -1.86 -8.91 -10.78
C ALA A 60 -1.46 -10.40 -10.89
N GLY A 61 -2.11 -11.32 -10.17
CA GLY A 61 -1.76 -12.75 -10.16
C GLY A 61 -0.41 -13.05 -9.48
N ALA A 62 0.14 -12.11 -8.69
CA ALA A 62 1.41 -12.29 -8.00
C ALA A 62 1.25 -13.14 -6.73
N PRO A 63 2.24 -13.98 -6.39
CA PRO A 63 2.20 -14.78 -5.16
C PRO A 63 2.20 -13.87 -3.92
N GLN A 64 1.44 -14.28 -2.89
CA GLN A 64 1.32 -13.55 -1.64
C GLN A 64 2.68 -13.50 -0.91
N PRO A 65 3.10 -12.35 -0.37
CA PRO A 65 4.26 -12.29 0.50
C PRO A 65 3.96 -13.09 1.78
N GLN A 66 4.93 -13.90 2.18
CA GLN A 66 4.86 -14.62 3.43
C GLN A 66 4.93 -13.60 4.58
N PRO A 67 4.14 -13.77 5.66
CA PRO A 67 4.32 -12.94 6.84
C PRO A 67 5.78 -13.08 7.27
N ILE A 68 6.47 -11.95 7.44
CA ILE A 68 7.81 -11.91 8.04
C ILE A 68 7.67 -12.49 9.44
N GLY A 69 7.92 -13.80 9.55
CA GLY A 69 7.81 -14.56 10.78
C GLY A 69 8.62 -13.88 11.87
N GLY A 70 7.97 -13.68 13.02
CA GLY A 70 8.62 -13.24 14.24
C GLY A 70 9.87 -14.06 14.47
N LYS A 71 10.99 -13.36 14.67
CA LYS A 71 12.27 -13.94 15.05
C LYS A 71 12.21 -14.37 16.52
N ASP A 72 11.31 -15.28 16.86
CA ASP A 72 11.21 -15.85 18.20
C ASP A 72 10.76 -17.31 18.08
N GLN A 73 11.68 -18.17 17.66
CA GLN A 73 11.65 -19.59 18.00
C GLN A 73 13.05 -20.01 18.44
N ALA A 74 13.16 -20.17 19.77
CA ALA A 74 14.07 -21.00 20.57
C ALA A 74 15.59 -20.86 20.36
#